data_AF-A0A7T1AMJ2-F1
#
_entry.id   AF-A0A7T1AMJ2-F1
#
_cell.length_a   1.000
_cell.length_b   1.000
_cell.length_c   1.000
_cell.angle_alpha   90.00
_cell.angle_beta   90.00
_cell.angle_gamma   90.00
#
_symmetry.space_group_name_H-M   'P 1'
#
loop_
_entity.id
_entity.type
_entity.pdbx_description
1 polymer ?
#
loop_
_entity_poly.entity_id
_entity_poly.type
_entity_poly.pdbx_seq_one_letter_code
_entity_poly.pdbx_strand_id
1 'polypeptide(L)'
;MRMKIIICRSISPFRNSSCPITLLWTQWAKGAILLRMKVCGHEFTDTMIQTIQEKVNQEPIISRRALSRLVCEWLDWKSPNGKWKEMSARVALLRLEKWGKLTLPAPHHRSIPQRKSGPDPFLEPLPGITGSIADLGETKLVLVTSQDKSASHL
;
A
#
# COMPACT_ATOMS: atom_id res chain seq x y z
N MET A 1 -44.43 -24.79 30.67
CA MET A 1 -44.78 -24.36 29.29
C MET A 1 -43.93 -23.14 28.92
N ARG A 2 -43.27 -23.20 27.74
CA ARG A 2 -42.89 -22.13 26.78
C ARG A 2 -42.44 -20.74 27.31
N MET A 3 -41.19 -20.31 27.04
CA MET A 3 -40.73 -19.43 25.91
C MET A 3 -41.38 -18.03 25.92
N LYS A 4 -40.70 -16.87 25.79
CA LYS A 4 -39.58 -16.41 24.93
C LYS A 4 -39.11 -15.03 25.47
N ILE A 5 -37.80 -14.74 25.53
CA ILE A 5 -37.02 -13.80 24.67
C ILE A 5 -37.65 -12.40 24.51
N ILE A 6 -36.91 -11.33 24.91
CA ILE A 6 -36.40 -10.24 24.03
C ILE A 6 -35.35 -9.40 24.78
N ILE A 7 -34.33 -9.08 23.99
CA ILE A 7 -33.05 -8.39 24.19
C ILE A 7 -33.28 -6.90 24.52
N CYS A 8 -32.44 -6.28 25.38
CA CYS A 8 -31.93 -4.95 25.06
C CYS A 8 -30.59 -4.64 25.72
N ARG A 9 -29.81 -3.87 24.98
CA ARG A 9 -28.35 -3.74 24.94
C ARG A 9 -27.96 -2.47 25.68
N SER A 10 -27.23 -2.55 26.79
CA SER A 10 -26.54 -1.38 27.36
C SER A 10 -25.48 -1.83 28.37
N ILE A 11 -24.22 -1.90 27.95
CA ILE A 11 -23.07 -1.91 28.85
C ILE A 11 -22.16 -0.77 28.40
N SER A 12 -22.30 0.33 29.12
CA SER A 12 -21.34 1.42 29.34
C SER A 12 -20.04 0.87 30.00
N PRO A 13 -19.06 1.68 30.44
CA PRO A 13 -18.79 3.10 30.18
C PRO A 13 -17.33 3.39 29.80
N PHE A 14 -17.14 4.61 29.30
CA PHE A 14 -15.91 5.37 29.26
C PHE A 14 -15.35 5.58 30.69
N ARG A 15 -14.18 5.04 31.06
CA ARG A 15 -13.29 5.64 32.09
C ARG A 15 -11.86 5.09 32.07
N ASN A 16 -10.96 5.94 31.58
CA ASN A 16 -9.63 6.27 32.10
C ASN A 16 -8.71 5.13 32.59
N SER A 17 -7.66 4.86 31.82
CA SER A 17 -6.40 4.33 32.32
C SER A 17 -5.27 5.11 31.67
N SER A 18 -4.57 5.87 32.50
CA SER A 18 -3.45 6.73 32.14
C SER A 18 -2.29 5.92 31.59
N CYS A 19 -2.05 6.04 30.28
CA CYS A 19 -0.78 5.65 29.66
C CYS A 19 -0.13 6.92 29.09
N PRO A 20 1.04 7.33 29.58
CA PRO A 20 1.71 8.52 29.08
C PRO A 20 2.45 8.13 27.80
N ILE A 21 1.77 8.23 26.66
CA ILE A 21 2.45 8.54 25.40
C ILE A 21 1.85 9.86 24.96
N THR A 22 2.54 10.91 25.39
CA THR A 22 2.34 12.30 25.01
C THR A 22 2.28 12.44 23.49
N LEU A 23 1.06 12.66 23.00
CA LEU A 23 0.68 13.77 22.12
C LEU A 23 1.79 14.30 21.19
N LEU A 24 1.77 13.89 19.92
CA LEU A 24 2.09 14.79 18.81
C LEU A 24 1.49 14.36 17.46
N TRP A 25 0.19 14.08 17.36
CA TRP A 25 -0.41 13.82 16.03
C TRP A 25 -1.82 14.41 15.81
N THR A 26 -2.32 15.28 16.70
CA THR A 26 -3.63 15.93 16.52
C THR A 26 -3.61 17.19 15.64
N GLN A 27 -2.63 17.32 14.74
CA GLN A 27 -2.62 18.41 13.78
C GLN A 27 -2.27 17.93 12.38
N TRP A 28 -3.08 17.01 11.83
CA TRP A 28 -3.22 16.95 10.37
C TRP A 28 -4.28 17.96 9.98
N ALA A 29 -3.82 19.21 9.90
CA ALA A 29 -4.58 20.31 9.39
C ALA A 29 -5.11 19.95 7.99
N LYS A 30 -6.42 19.76 7.92
CA LYS A 30 -7.32 20.42 6.96
C LYS A 30 -6.56 21.43 6.09
N GLY A 31 -6.14 21.05 4.87
CA GLY A 31 -5.41 22.01 4.04
C GLY A 31 -4.65 21.53 2.82
N ALA A 32 -4.78 20.28 2.38
CA ALA A 32 -4.34 19.88 1.05
C ALA A 32 -5.35 18.89 0.48
N ILE A 33 -6.34 19.41 -0.25
CA ILE A 33 -7.23 18.61 -1.08
C ILE A 33 -6.35 18.08 -2.22
N LEU A 34 -5.80 16.87 -2.08
CA LEU A 34 -5.20 16.13 -3.19
C LEU A 34 -6.12 14.97 -3.48
N LEU A 35 -7.17 15.28 -4.25
CA LEU A 35 -8.38 14.49 -4.39
C LEU A 35 -8.14 12.99 -4.61
N ARG A 36 -7.07 12.58 -5.31
CA ARG A 36 -6.72 11.17 -5.55
C ARG A 36 -5.23 11.04 -5.85
N MET A 37 -4.56 10.05 -5.27
CA MET A 37 -3.18 9.70 -5.61
C MET A 37 -3.11 8.27 -6.13
N LYS A 38 -2.46 8.06 -7.28
CA LYS A 38 -2.29 6.70 -7.84
C LYS A 38 -0.96 6.09 -7.40
N VAL A 39 -1.02 4.99 -6.66
CA VAL A 39 0.16 4.26 -6.16
C VAL A 39 0.07 2.80 -6.56
N CYS A 40 1.12 2.27 -7.21
CA CYS A 40 1.17 0.89 -7.71
C CYS A 40 -0.03 0.50 -8.60
N GLY A 41 -0.59 1.47 -9.32
CA GLY A 41 -1.74 1.26 -10.21
C GLY A 41 -3.11 1.37 -9.55
N HIS A 42 -3.18 1.70 -8.24
CA HIS A 42 -4.44 1.83 -7.50
C HIS A 42 -4.60 3.24 -6.92
N GLU A 43 -5.85 3.71 -6.78
CA GLU A 43 -6.16 5.05 -6.28
C GLU A 43 -6.27 5.05 -4.75
N PHE A 44 -5.56 5.98 -4.13
CA PHE A 44 -5.65 6.29 -2.71
C PHE A 44 -6.29 7.66 -2.56
N THR A 45 -7.43 7.71 -1.88
CA THR A 45 -8.08 8.96 -1.48
C THR A 45 -7.55 9.42 -0.13
N ASP A 46 -7.61 10.72 0.15
CA ASP A 46 -7.24 11.25 1.46
C ASP A 46 -8.05 10.62 2.59
N THR A 47 -9.35 10.35 2.37
CA THR A 47 -10.21 9.67 3.34
C THR A 47 -9.70 8.27 3.67
N MET A 48 -9.25 7.52 2.67
CA MET A 48 -8.67 6.19 2.87
C MET A 48 -7.35 6.27 3.63
N ILE A 49 -6.49 7.22 3.30
CA ILE A 49 -5.22 7.45 4.01
C ILE A 49 -5.49 7.79 5.48
N GLN A 50 -6.50 8.64 5.74
CA GLN A 50 -6.92 8.97 7.09
C GLN A 50 -7.43 7.73 7.84
N THR A 51 -8.28 6.91 7.24
CA THR A 51 -8.75 5.65 7.84
C THR A 51 -7.59 4.69 8.16
N ILE A 52 -6.61 4.59 7.27
CA ILE A 52 -5.39 3.79 7.50
C ILE A 52 -4.63 4.34 8.71
N GLN A 53 -4.44 5.67 8.79
CA GLN A 53 -3.73 6.29 9.90
C GLN A 53 -4.49 6.14 11.23
N GLU A 54 -5.81 6.30 11.23
CA GLU A 54 -6.65 6.05 12.40
C GLU A 54 -6.52 4.62 12.89
N LYS A 55 -6.51 3.63 11.98
CA LYS A 55 -6.33 2.23 12.34
C LYS A 55 -4.95 1.96 12.95
N VAL A 56 -3.89 2.56 12.40
CA VAL A 56 -2.54 2.47 12.98
C VAL A 56 -2.48 3.12 14.36
N ASN A 57 -3.18 4.24 14.56
CA ASN A 57 -3.23 4.92 15.85
C ASN A 57 -4.01 4.11 16.91
N GLN A 58 -5.08 3.41 16.51
CA GLN A 58 -5.86 2.54 17.39
C GLN A 58 -5.09 1.27 17.79
N GLU A 59 -4.31 0.70 16.87
CA GLU A 59 -3.56 -0.54 17.07
C GLU A 59 -2.09 -0.36 16.67
N PRO A 60 -1.26 0.30 17.50
CA PRO A 60 0.14 0.59 17.16
C PRO A 60 1.03 -0.68 17.06
N ILE A 61 0.54 -1.81 17.58
CA ILE A 61 1.23 -3.11 17.55
C ILE A 61 0.92 -3.88 16.26
N ILE A 62 0.05 -3.37 15.38
CA ILE A 62 -0.33 -4.05 14.15
C ILE A 62 0.89 -4.28 13.25
N SER A 63 1.07 -5.52 12.78
CA SER A 63 2.15 -5.83 11.84
C SER A 63 1.89 -5.16 10.49
N ARG A 64 2.94 -4.69 9.81
CA ARG A 64 2.83 -4.15 8.42
C ARG A 64 2.19 -5.17 7.46
N ARG A 65 2.33 -6.48 7.72
CA ARG A 65 1.65 -7.54 6.95
C ARG A 65 0.14 -7.54 7.18
N ALA A 66 -0.32 -7.49 8.42
CA ALA A 66 -1.73 -7.43 8.75
C ALA A 66 -2.36 -6.14 8.20
N LEU A 67 -1.70 -5.00 8.37
CA LEU A 67 -2.15 -3.72 7.81
C LEU A 67 -2.30 -3.79 6.28
N SER A 68 -1.34 -4.37 5.57
CA SER A 68 -1.44 -4.50 4.10
C SER A 68 -2.61 -5.36 3.65
N ARG A 69 -2.99 -6.38 4.43
CA ARG A 69 -4.12 -7.23 4.12
C ARG A 69 -5.45 -6.48 4.34
N LEU A 70 -5.58 -5.76 5.45
CA LEU A 70 -6.73 -4.90 5.70
C LEU A 70 -6.92 -3.86 4.59
N VAL A 71 -5.83 -3.23 4.15
CA VAL A 71 -5.87 -2.26 3.05
C VAL A 71 -6.29 -2.91 1.75
N CYS A 72 -5.80 -4.12 1.43
CA CYS A 72 -6.29 -4.87 0.28
C CYS A 72 -7.79 -5.17 0.38
N GLU A 73 -8.27 -5.53 1.57
CA GLU A 73 -9.70 -5.84 1.81
C GLU A 73 -10.58 -4.58 1.65
N TRP A 74 -10.17 -3.43 2.19
CA TRP A 74 -10.91 -2.17 2.06
C TRP A 74 -11.01 -1.65 0.63
N LEU A 75 -9.96 -1.89 -0.17
CA LEU A 75 -9.86 -1.42 -1.55
C LEU A 75 -10.32 -2.47 -2.57
N ASP A 76 -10.80 -3.62 -2.11
CA ASP A 76 -11.01 -4.84 -2.91
C ASP A 76 -9.85 -5.11 -3.89
N TRP A 77 -8.61 -4.89 -3.42
CA TRP A 77 -7.43 -4.85 -4.28
C TRP A 77 -6.91 -6.26 -4.60
N LYS A 78 -7.53 -6.86 -5.61
CA LYS A 78 -7.22 -8.21 -6.10
C LYS A 78 -6.44 -8.20 -7.42
N SER A 79 -5.76 -9.32 -7.65
CA SER A 79 -5.20 -9.68 -8.95
C SER A 79 -6.28 -10.27 -9.85
N PRO A 80 -6.09 -10.31 -11.19
CA PRO A 80 -7.00 -11.03 -12.08
C PRO A 80 -7.20 -12.50 -11.68
N ASN A 81 -6.21 -13.10 -11.02
CA ASN A 81 -6.29 -14.46 -10.47
C ASN A 81 -7.05 -14.56 -9.13
N GLY A 82 -7.77 -13.50 -8.72
CA GLY A 82 -8.56 -13.46 -7.47
C GLY A 82 -7.76 -13.29 -6.17
N LYS A 83 -6.42 -13.39 -6.22
CA LYS A 83 -5.55 -13.25 -5.04
C LYS A 83 -5.31 -11.79 -4.65
N TRP A 84 -5.27 -11.52 -3.34
CA TRP A 84 -4.94 -10.19 -2.80
C TRP A 84 -3.56 -9.70 -3.22
N LYS A 85 -3.44 -8.43 -3.60
CA LYS A 85 -2.17 -7.79 -3.98
C LYS A 85 -1.39 -7.29 -2.77
N GLU A 86 -1.20 -8.13 -1.76
CA GLU A 86 -0.55 -7.74 -0.49
C GLU A 86 0.85 -7.14 -0.69
N MET A 87 1.64 -7.68 -1.61
CA MET A 87 2.97 -7.15 -1.92
C MET A 87 2.90 -5.73 -2.51
N SER A 88 1.96 -5.48 -3.42
CA SER A 88 1.76 -4.15 -4.01
C SER A 88 1.20 -3.15 -2.99
N ALA A 89 0.29 -3.59 -2.12
CA ALA A 89 -0.22 -2.78 -1.02
C ALA A 89 0.88 -2.40 -0.02
N ARG A 90 1.78 -3.34 0.34
CA ARG A 90 2.95 -3.03 1.18
C ARG A 90 3.83 -1.97 0.54
N VAL A 91 4.15 -2.11 -0.75
CA VAL A 91 4.94 -1.11 -1.48
C VAL A 91 4.23 0.24 -1.53
N ALA A 92 2.91 0.25 -1.72
CA ALA A 92 2.12 1.49 -1.73
C ALA A 92 2.16 2.19 -0.37
N LEU A 93 1.95 1.46 0.73
CA LEU A 93 2.06 2.00 2.09
C LEU A 93 3.46 2.56 2.38
N LEU A 94 4.52 1.86 1.97
CA LEU A 94 5.90 2.35 2.12
C LEU A 94 6.16 3.62 1.29
N ARG A 95 5.58 3.74 0.10
CA ARG A 95 5.70 4.97 -0.72
C ARG A 95 4.98 6.14 -0.07
N LEU A 96 3.78 5.91 0.47
CA LEU A 96 3.02 6.92 1.19
C LEU A 96 3.74 7.35 2.48
N GLU A 97 4.39 6.42 3.20
CA GLU A 97 5.27 6.73 4.33
C GLU A 97 6.44 7.63 3.91
N LYS A 98 7.12 7.28 2.82
CA LYS A 98 8.23 8.09 2.26
C LYS A 98 7.79 9.49 1.82
N TRP A 99 6.55 9.65 1.37
CA TRP A 99 5.98 10.95 1.03
C TRP A 99 5.44 11.72 2.24
N GLY A 100 5.57 11.18 3.46
CA GLY A 100 5.04 11.81 4.67
C GLY A 100 3.52 11.85 4.72
N LYS A 101 2.83 11.02 3.92
CA LYS A 101 1.36 10.93 3.87
C LYS A 101 0.77 9.99 4.92
N LEU A 102 1.59 9.13 5.51
CA LEU A 102 1.20 8.27 6.63
C LEU A 102 2.43 7.87 7.43
N THR A 103 2.22 7.46 8.67
CA THR A 103 3.28 6.93 9.54
C THR A 103 2.96 5.49 9.85
N LEU A 104 3.82 4.56 9.42
CA LEU A 104 3.61 3.13 9.67
C LEU A 104 4.22 2.71 11.00
N PRO A 105 3.68 1.64 11.62
CA PRO A 105 4.30 1.05 12.81
C PRO A 105 5.74 0.61 12.49
N ALA A 106 6.60 0.68 13.50
CA ALA A 106 8.00 0.30 13.38
C ALA A 106 8.11 -1.14 12.84
N PRO A 107 9.02 -1.42 11.89
CA PRO A 107 9.19 -2.76 11.38
C PRO A 107 9.70 -3.68 12.50
N HIS A 108 8.97 -4.77 12.75
CA HIS A 108 9.31 -5.75 13.79
C HIS A 108 10.56 -6.59 13.46
N HIS A 109 11.10 -6.47 12.25
CA HIS A 109 12.31 -7.15 11.82
C HIS A 109 13.18 -6.19 11.02
N ARG A 110 14.50 -6.21 11.25
CA ARG A 110 15.46 -5.49 10.41
C ARG A 110 15.28 -5.98 8.97
N SER A 111 15.03 -5.06 8.04
CA SER A 111 15.02 -5.37 6.62
C SER A 111 16.39 -5.89 6.24
N ILE A 112 16.44 -7.06 5.60
CA ILE A 112 17.63 -7.48 4.89
C ILE A 112 17.84 -6.46 3.76
N PRO A 113 19.07 -5.94 3.55
CA PRO A 113 19.33 -5.06 2.43
C PRO A 113 18.91 -5.75 1.13
N GLN A 114 17.96 -5.17 0.40
CA GLN A 114 17.69 -5.66 -0.95
C GLN A 114 18.95 -5.42 -1.76
N ARG A 115 19.47 -6.48 -2.39
CA ARG A 115 20.55 -6.39 -3.36
C ARG A 115 20.02 -5.49 -4.47
N LYS A 116 20.51 -4.25 -4.54
CA LYS A 116 20.26 -3.38 -5.69
C LYS A 116 20.87 -4.10 -6.88
N SER A 117 20.09 -4.40 -7.90
CA SER A 117 20.63 -4.75 -9.22
C SER A 117 21.23 -3.47 -9.80
N GLY A 118 22.45 -3.15 -9.36
CA GLY A 118 23.28 -2.20 -10.09
C GLY A 118 23.73 -2.84 -11.40
N PRO A 119 24.20 -2.03 -12.37
CA PRO A 119 24.97 -2.56 -13.49
C PRO A 119 26.01 -3.53 -12.94
N ASP A 120 26.13 -4.70 -13.56
CA ASP A 120 27.20 -5.62 -13.22
C ASP A 120 28.53 -4.87 -13.40
N PRO A 121 29.37 -4.74 -12.35
CA PRO A 121 30.65 -4.04 -12.45
C PRO A 121 31.57 -4.64 -13.53
N PHE A 122 31.31 -5.88 -13.95
CA PHE A 122 32.09 -6.62 -14.93
C PHE A 122 31.52 -6.55 -16.36
N LEU A 123 30.37 -5.92 -16.57
CA LEU A 123 29.84 -5.68 -17.91
C LEU A 123 30.35 -4.34 -18.42
N GLU A 124 31.03 -4.36 -19.57
CA GLU A 124 31.36 -3.13 -20.29
C GLU A 124 30.06 -2.38 -20.63
N PRO A 125 29.99 -1.06 -20.37
CA PRO A 125 28.82 -0.26 -20.72
C PRO A 125 28.53 -0.41 -22.21
N LEU A 126 27.34 -0.93 -22.55
CA LEU A 126 26.88 -0.96 -23.94
C LEU A 126 26.89 0.48 -24.50
N PRO A 127 27.24 0.66 -25.79
CA PRO A 127 27.15 1.97 -26.41
C PRO A 127 25.71 2.49 -26.28
N GLY A 128 25.59 3.72 -25.80
CA GLY A 128 24.28 4.36 -25.66
C GLY A 128 23.59 4.44 -27.03
N ILE A 129 22.42 3.84 -27.14
CA ILE A 129 21.58 3.94 -28.33
C ILE A 129 21.17 5.42 -28.45
N THR A 130 21.75 6.10 -29.45
CA THR A 130 21.48 7.51 -29.75
C THR A 130 20.88 7.58 -31.15
N GLY A 131 19.68 8.14 -31.24
CA GLY A 131 18.89 8.21 -32.48
C GLY A 131 17.55 8.88 -32.21
N SER A 132 16.85 9.27 -33.27
CA SER A 132 15.47 9.74 -33.18
C SER A 132 14.56 8.54 -32.94
N ILE A 133 13.48 8.74 -32.17
CA ILE A 133 12.42 7.73 -32.05
C ILE A 133 11.84 7.36 -33.43
N ALA A 134 11.87 8.29 -34.38
CA ALA A 134 11.43 8.03 -35.76
C ALA A 134 12.30 6.98 -36.49
N ASP A 135 13.55 6.79 -36.06
CA ASP A 135 14.49 5.85 -36.66
C ASP A 135 14.23 4.39 -36.23
N LEU A 136 13.36 4.18 -35.22
CA LEU A 136 13.02 2.87 -34.67
C LEU A 136 11.97 2.10 -35.50
N GLY A 137 11.51 2.67 -36.63
CA GLY A 137 10.53 2.06 -37.52
C GLY A 137 9.11 2.02 -36.92
N GLU A 138 8.20 1.32 -37.60
CA GLU A 138 6.80 1.20 -37.15
C GLU A 138 6.68 0.32 -35.90
N THR A 139 6.22 0.90 -34.79
CA THR A 139 5.96 0.16 -33.55
C THR A 139 4.50 -0.30 -33.45
N LYS A 140 4.25 -1.59 -33.22
CA LYS A 140 2.92 -2.16 -33.01
C LYS A 140 2.70 -2.53 -31.53
N LEU A 141 1.66 -1.98 -30.92
CA LEU A 141 1.23 -2.42 -29.59
C LEU A 141 0.45 -3.74 -29.71
N VAL A 142 0.95 -4.79 -29.06
CA VAL A 142 0.25 -6.07 -28.96
C VAL A 142 -0.15 -6.29 -27.51
N LEU A 143 -1.44 -6.53 -27.28
CA LEU A 143 -1.95 -6.88 -25.96
C LEU A 143 -1.51 -8.31 -25.64
N VAL A 144 -0.55 -8.47 -24.73
CA VAL A 144 -0.14 -9.77 -24.21
C VAL A 144 -0.93 -10.07 -22.95
N THR A 145 -1.72 -11.14 -22.97
CA THR A 145 -2.43 -11.63 -21.79
C THR A 145 -1.55 -12.59 -21.00
N SER A 146 -1.87 -12.82 -19.72
CA SER A 146 -1.08 -13.71 -18.85
C SER A 146 -0.97 -15.16 -19.34
N GLN A 147 -1.81 -15.57 -20.30
CA GLN A 147 -1.75 -16.90 -20.95
C GLN A 147 -0.72 -16.96 -22.10
N ASP A 148 -0.27 -15.82 -22.62
CA ASP A 148 0.63 -15.69 -23.76
C ASP A 148 2.08 -15.43 -23.30
N LYS A 149 2.60 -16.27 -22.40
CA LYS A 149 3.99 -16.15 -21.90
C LYS A 149 5.05 -16.19 -23.01
N SER A 150 4.74 -16.81 -24.14
CA SER A 150 5.65 -17.00 -25.28
C SER A 150 5.96 -15.70 -26.04
N ALA A 151 5.14 -14.65 -25.89
CA ALA A 151 5.33 -13.37 -26.60
C ALA A 151 6.15 -12.33 -25.80
N SER A 152 6.53 -12.64 -24.56
CA SER A 152 7.24 -11.71 -23.67
C SER A 152 8.77 -11.72 -23.84
N HIS A 153 9.30 -12.56 -24.73
CA HIS A 153 10.73 -12.83 -24.92
C HIS A 153 11.26 -12.33 -26.27
N LEU A 154 10.66 -11.27 -26.82
CA LEU A 154 11.22 -10.52 -27.95
C LEU A 154 11.90 -9.24 -27.46
#